data_AF-A0A6A6QYG1-F1
#
_entry.id   AF-A0A6A6QYG1-F1
#
_cell.length_a   1.000
_cell.length_b   1.000
_cell.length_c   1.000
_cell.angle_alpha   90.00
_cell.angle_beta   90.00
_cell.angle_gamma   90.00
#
_symmetry.space_group_name_H-M   'P 1'
#
loop_
_entity.id
_entity.type
_entity.pdbx_description
1 polymer ?
#
loop_
_entity_poly.entity_id
_entity_poly.type
_entity_poly.pdbx_seq_one_letter_code
_entity_poly.pdbx_strand_id
1 'polypeptide(L)'
;MADEDFENWKLCFNVNLSFQVLTKAGTWQCLGCDTTHTSPNPSYRSNFPIIAAECPAGHNNQLNIEAVGACPSCDQDLVLNISTRKQACFQEGCRRLLVVKEEVVKPRVVASVYEKYLGLLEEYRTFECPVCMVDYPLSEAPSRPPSTKCTHDPNVCSDCVTAMLVAQISGGRWEYIKCPSNDCEEELDGKDIQASTPADTFREYNEFVTNRALSQDPNFRWCCGRINDGQESCTWGQLCSGPTAAGWRCIKCNQLNCFACKGPGHPDETCDAYKARQGDSEANERRILQITKKCPKKGCSNQIEKNGGCINMKCPCGINFCWECKIIYGRGNTPCACGMHSLHEGCRRHLKTCSYKRPNAIIDKPTASHPLYQEGWDQDPEYIG
;
A
#
# COMPACT_ATOMS: atom_id res chain seq x y z
N MET A 1 -2.34 26.36 24.54
CA MET A 1 -1.01 25.73 24.60
C MET A 1 -0.77 25.35 26.03
N ALA A 2 -0.30 24.13 26.28
CA ALA A 2 0.16 23.78 27.62
C ALA A 2 1.39 24.64 27.96
N ASP A 3 1.67 24.88 29.24
CA ASP A 3 2.82 25.70 29.66
C ASP A 3 4.14 25.16 29.08
N GLU A 4 4.25 23.84 28.96
CA GLU A 4 5.39 23.14 28.37
C GLU A 4 5.59 23.42 26.86
N ASP A 5 4.51 23.44 26.07
CA ASP A 5 4.58 23.78 24.63
C ASP A 5 5.16 25.19 24.43
N PHE A 6 4.79 26.12 25.33
CA PHE A 6 5.27 27.50 25.27
C PHE A 6 6.73 27.63 25.69
N GLU A 7 7.19 26.86 26.69
CA GLU A 7 8.63 26.81 27.04
C GLU A 7 9.47 26.22 25.90
N ASN A 8 9.01 25.14 25.28
CA ASN A 8 9.69 24.52 24.13
C ASN A 8 9.77 25.49 22.94
N TRP A 9 8.68 26.23 22.68
CA TRP A 9 8.66 27.29 21.68
C TRP A 9 9.68 28.39 22.01
N LYS A 10 9.71 28.90 23.24
CA LYS A 10 10.67 29.94 23.67
C LYS A 10 12.13 29.47 23.54
N LEU A 11 12.40 28.22 23.87
CA LEU A 11 13.72 27.60 23.72
C LEU A 11 14.14 27.57 22.24
N CYS A 12 13.26 27.06 21.36
CA CYS A 12 13.51 27.02 19.93
C CYS A 12 13.66 28.42 19.32
N PHE A 13 12.87 29.39 19.78
CA PHE A 13 12.99 30.78 19.36
C PHE A 13 14.36 31.37 19.74
N ASN A 14 14.84 31.12 20.98
CA ASN A 14 16.16 31.57 21.43
C ASN A 14 17.28 30.94 20.60
N VAL A 15 17.18 29.64 20.28
CA VAL A 15 18.10 28.99 19.34
C VAL A 15 18.04 29.70 17.98
N ASN A 16 16.85 29.97 17.45
CA ASN A 16 16.65 30.60 16.13
C ASN A 16 17.33 31.99 16.03
N LEU A 17 17.38 32.76 17.12
CA LEU A 17 18.07 34.06 17.15
C LEU A 17 19.55 33.96 16.75
N SER A 18 20.22 32.83 17.07
CA SER A 18 21.62 32.57 16.72
C SER A 18 21.81 32.24 15.22
N PHE A 19 20.72 32.11 14.48
CA PHE A 19 20.67 31.80 13.06
C PHE A 19 20.09 32.93 12.21
N GLN A 20 19.71 34.05 12.82
CA GLN A 20 19.25 35.23 12.09
C GLN A 20 20.41 35.89 11.37
N VAL A 21 20.33 35.97 10.04
CA VAL A 21 21.34 36.63 9.20
C VAL A 21 20.73 37.80 8.46
N LEU A 22 21.51 38.86 8.27
CA LEU A 22 21.10 39.98 7.42
C LEU A 22 21.23 39.57 5.96
N THR A 23 20.11 39.58 5.25
CA THR A 23 20.04 39.21 3.84
C THR A 23 19.89 40.43 2.95
N LYS A 24 20.31 40.34 1.69
CA LYS A 24 20.22 41.46 0.73
C LYS A 24 18.77 41.74 0.33
N ALA A 25 18.52 42.95 -0.16
CA ALA A 25 17.29 43.28 -0.88
C ALA A 25 17.18 42.41 -2.14
N GLY A 26 15.96 42.03 -2.50
CA GLY A 26 15.72 41.16 -3.65
C GLY A 26 14.48 40.29 -3.50
N THR A 27 14.35 39.36 -4.45
CA THR A 27 13.25 38.39 -4.53
C THR A 27 13.72 37.03 -4.04
N TRP A 28 12.92 36.37 -3.20
CA TRP A 28 13.24 35.07 -2.61
C TRP A 28 11.96 34.28 -2.35
N GLN A 29 12.06 32.96 -2.21
CA GLN A 29 10.94 32.07 -1.97
C GLN A 29 10.91 31.58 -0.52
N CYS A 30 9.73 31.59 0.11
CA CYS A 30 9.55 31.05 1.45
C CYS A 30 9.54 29.51 1.41
N LEU A 31 10.39 28.86 2.21
CA LEU A 31 10.44 27.41 2.37
C LEU A 31 9.19 26.81 3.05
N GLY A 32 8.46 27.61 3.83
CA GLY A 32 7.30 27.12 4.59
C GLY A 32 5.97 27.23 3.84
N CYS A 33 5.82 28.23 2.96
CA CYS A 33 4.55 28.50 2.26
C CYS A 33 4.70 28.67 0.74
N ASP A 34 5.89 28.41 0.19
CA ASP A 34 6.27 28.52 -1.21
C ASP A 34 6.01 29.89 -1.88
N THR A 35 5.59 30.88 -1.09
CA THR A 35 5.26 32.22 -1.57
C THR A 35 6.52 32.98 -1.91
N THR A 36 6.52 33.64 -3.07
CA THR A 36 7.60 34.54 -3.46
C THR A 36 7.43 35.89 -2.76
N HIS A 37 8.49 36.31 -2.07
CA HIS A 37 8.55 37.60 -1.38
C HIS A 37 9.58 38.51 -2.06
N THR A 38 9.34 39.81 -2.02
CA THR A 38 10.28 40.83 -2.46
C THR A 38 10.55 41.78 -1.30
N SER A 39 11.81 41.90 -0.90
CA SER A 39 12.21 42.86 0.13
C SER A 39 12.97 44.03 -0.52
N PRO A 40 12.49 45.28 -0.38
CA PRO A 40 13.16 46.45 -0.94
C PRO A 40 14.44 46.81 -0.16
N ASN A 41 14.54 46.38 1.10
CA ASN A 41 15.66 46.63 1.98
C ASN A 41 16.25 45.32 2.51
N PRO A 42 17.51 45.32 2.97
CA PRO A 42 18.05 44.19 3.73
C PRO A 42 17.17 43.86 4.94
N SER A 43 16.95 42.57 5.19
CA SER A 43 16.13 42.09 6.31
C SER A 43 16.78 40.90 7.00
N TYR A 44 16.53 40.73 8.30
CA TYR A 44 16.92 39.51 9.00
C TYR A 44 16.01 38.35 8.59
N ARG A 45 16.61 37.19 8.34
CA ARG A 45 15.91 35.93 8.10
C ARG A 45 16.66 34.79 8.79
N SER A 46 15.92 33.79 9.27
CA SER A 46 16.54 32.59 9.78
C SER A 46 17.20 31.77 8.68
N ASN A 47 18.48 31.45 8.87
CA ASN A 47 19.18 30.43 8.09
C ASN A 47 19.11 29.03 8.70
N PHE A 48 18.48 28.86 9.87
CA PHE A 48 18.34 27.58 10.55
C PHE A 48 17.86 26.45 9.62
N PRO A 49 16.74 26.59 8.88
CA PRO A 49 16.23 25.51 8.01
C PRO A 49 17.17 25.13 6.86
N ILE A 50 18.14 25.99 6.54
CA ILE A 50 19.07 25.78 5.42
C ILE A 50 20.37 25.14 5.92
N ILE A 51 20.93 25.63 7.03
CA ILE A 51 22.26 25.20 7.48
C ILE A 51 22.22 24.21 8.64
N ALA A 52 21.18 24.26 9.48
CA ALA A 52 21.06 23.45 10.69
C ALA A 52 20.02 22.34 10.59
N ALA A 53 19.20 22.33 9.53
CA ALA A 53 18.30 21.23 9.23
C ALA A 53 18.82 20.41 8.05
N GLU A 54 18.60 19.10 8.09
CA GLU A 54 18.88 18.21 6.97
C GLU A 54 17.74 17.22 6.75
N CYS A 55 17.60 16.78 5.50
CA CYS A 55 16.74 15.66 5.17
C CYS A 55 17.58 14.39 5.18
N PRO A 56 17.13 13.27 5.77
CA PRO A 56 17.86 11.99 5.71
C PRO A 56 18.15 11.49 4.29
N ALA A 57 17.43 12.00 3.27
CA ALA A 57 17.70 11.71 1.86
C ALA A 57 18.72 12.67 1.19
N GLY A 58 19.24 13.67 1.92
CA GLY A 58 20.26 14.61 1.43
C GLY A 58 19.73 15.83 0.65
N HIS A 59 18.41 16.05 0.57
CA HIS A 59 17.82 17.09 -0.28
C HIS A 59 18.17 18.54 0.11
N ASN A 60 18.32 18.85 1.40
CA ASN A 60 18.53 20.25 1.84
C ASN A 60 19.96 20.77 1.62
N ASN A 61 20.91 19.93 1.19
CA ASN A 61 22.33 20.30 1.12
C ASN A 61 22.68 21.26 -0.03
N GLN A 62 21.73 21.58 -0.92
CA GLN A 62 21.97 22.43 -2.11
C GLN A 62 21.11 23.71 -2.13
N LEU A 63 20.39 24.02 -1.05
CA LEU A 63 19.53 25.21 -1.01
C LEU A 63 20.36 26.50 -1.11
N ASN A 64 20.01 27.37 -2.06
CA ASN A 64 20.66 28.67 -2.22
C ASN A 64 20.10 29.68 -1.20
N ILE A 65 20.91 30.01 -0.18
CA ILE A 65 20.58 30.94 0.90
C ILE A 65 20.11 32.32 0.42
N GLU A 66 20.55 32.80 -0.74
CA GLU A 66 20.11 34.10 -1.28
C GLU A 66 18.73 34.02 -1.95
N ALA A 67 18.32 32.83 -2.41
CA ALA A 67 17.09 32.61 -3.16
C ALA A 67 15.94 32.02 -2.32
N VAL A 68 16.23 31.40 -1.17
CA VAL A 68 15.23 30.80 -0.28
C VAL A 68 15.38 31.27 1.17
N GLY A 69 14.29 31.22 1.94
CA GLY A 69 14.29 31.54 3.37
C GLY A 69 12.95 31.24 4.03
N ALA A 70 12.76 31.60 5.30
CA ALA A 70 11.45 31.55 5.95
C ALA A 70 10.85 32.95 6.07
N CYS A 71 9.57 33.12 5.71
CA CYS A 71 8.86 34.36 5.95
C CYS A 71 8.51 34.53 7.44
N PRO A 72 8.22 35.75 7.92
CA PRO A 72 8.00 36.00 9.35
C PRO A 72 6.91 35.14 9.99
N SER A 73 5.86 34.76 9.24
CA SER A 73 4.83 33.87 9.76
C SER A 73 5.29 32.41 9.81
N CYS A 74 6.00 31.92 8.78
CA CYS A 74 6.51 30.55 8.79
C CYS A 74 7.65 30.37 9.81
N ASP A 75 8.51 31.38 9.98
CA ASP A 75 9.66 31.32 10.89
C ASP A 75 9.28 31.23 12.38
N GLN A 76 8.05 31.63 12.74
CA GLN A 76 7.56 31.59 14.13
C GLN A 76 7.69 30.20 14.75
N ASP A 77 7.29 29.17 14.00
CA ASP A 77 7.24 27.80 14.51
C ASP A 77 8.21 26.86 13.78
N LEU A 78 8.92 27.33 12.76
CA LEU A 78 9.72 26.46 11.90
C LEU A 78 10.80 25.69 12.68
N VAL A 79 11.55 26.38 13.55
CA VAL A 79 12.59 25.71 14.36
C VAL A 79 11.97 24.73 15.34
N LEU A 80 10.84 25.06 15.97
CA LEU A 80 10.11 24.14 16.84
C LEU A 80 9.62 22.91 16.08
N ASN A 81 9.04 23.10 14.90
CA ASN A 81 8.53 22.01 14.06
C ASN A 81 9.66 21.11 13.56
N ILE A 82 10.84 21.65 13.24
CA ILE A 82 12.01 20.84 12.89
C ILE A 82 12.51 20.07 14.12
N SER A 83 12.64 20.75 15.27
CA SER A 83 13.15 20.16 16.52
C SER A 83 12.27 19.05 17.06
N THR A 84 10.95 19.19 16.91
CA THR A 84 9.95 18.22 17.36
C THR A 84 9.50 17.23 16.27
N ARG A 85 10.25 17.15 15.17
CA ARG A 85 9.99 16.24 14.03
C ARG A 85 8.58 16.36 13.43
N LYS A 86 8.05 17.57 13.32
CA LYS A 86 6.77 17.87 12.65
C LYS A 86 6.97 18.49 11.25
N GLN A 87 8.17 18.98 10.96
CA GLN A 87 8.47 19.59 9.67
C GLN A 87 8.94 18.54 8.65
N ALA A 88 8.15 18.32 7.60
CA ALA A 88 8.58 17.57 6.43
C ALA A 88 9.64 18.34 5.62
N CYS A 89 10.43 17.60 4.84
CA CYS A 89 11.38 18.16 3.89
C CYS A 89 10.71 19.14 2.92
N PHE A 90 11.44 20.21 2.57
CA PHE A 90 10.95 21.24 1.64
C PHE A 90 10.95 20.78 0.17
N GLN A 91 11.58 19.65 -0.13
CA GLN A 91 11.58 19.10 -1.49
C GLN A 91 10.21 18.51 -1.81
N GLU A 92 9.63 18.95 -2.94
CA GLU A 92 8.35 18.44 -3.43
C GLU A 92 8.36 16.90 -3.51
N GLY A 93 7.30 16.27 -2.98
CA GLY A 93 7.15 14.81 -2.93
C GLY A 93 7.93 14.09 -1.83
N CYS A 94 8.86 14.76 -1.14
CA CYS A 94 9.58 14.19 0.00
C CYS A 94 8.77 14.38 1.29
N ARG A 95 8.42 13.27 1.95
CA ARG A 95 7.66 13.23 3.20
C ARG A 95 8.53 12.92 4.43
N ARG A 96 9.85 12.81 4.24
CA ARG A 96 10.79 12.62 5.36
C ARG A 96 10.81 13.85 6.25
N LEU A 97 10.90 13.63 7.55
CA LEU A 97 10.97 14.71 8.52
C LEU A 97 12.41 15.23 8.58
N LEU A 98 12.53 16.55 8.69
CA LEU A 98 13.84 17.18 8.85
C LEU A 98 14.43 16.85 10.22
N VAL A 99 15.74 16.67 10.25
CA VAL A 99 16.52 16.46 11.47
C VAL A 99 17.49 17.60 11.69
N VAL A 100 17.82 17.87 12.95
CA VAL A 100 18.74 18.95 13.34
C VAL A 100 20.17 18.44 13.31
N LYS A 101 21.05 19.19 12.65
CA LYS A 101 22.51 19.00 12.67
C LYS A 101 23.10 19.63 13.93
N GLU A 102 23.22 18.83 14.97
CA GLU A 102 23.74 19.23 16.29
C GLU A 102 25.11 19.91 16.20
N GLU A 103 25.99 19.42 15.33
CA GLU A 103 27.32 19.97 15.09
C GLU A 103 27.30 21.40 14.52
N VAL A 104 26.20 21.81 13.87
CA VAL A 104 25.99 23.18 13.38
C VAL A 104 25.40 24.07 14.47
N VAL A 105 24.53 23.52 15.33
CA VAL A 105 23.85 24.28 16.39
C VAL A 105 24.75 24.54 17.58
N LYS A 106 25.47 23.51 18.05
CA LYS A 106 26.32 23.57 19.24
C LYS A 106 27.30 24.76 19.29
N PRO A 107 28.05 25.10 18.23
CA PRO A 107 29.00 26.22 18.28
C PRO A 107 28.35 27.61 18.19
N ARG A 108 27.06 27.70 17.83
CA ARG A 108 26.35 28.98 17.60
C ARG A 108 25.52 29.43 18.80
N VAL A 109 25.18 28.50 19.69
CA VAL A 109 24.27 28.73 20.82
C VAL A 109 25.04 28.69 22.13
N VAL A 110 24.65 29.51 23.10
CA VAL A 110 25.26 29.51 24.45
C VAL A 110 25.07 28.12 25.10
N ALA A 111 26.11 27.61 25.75
CA ALA A 111 26.14 26.25 26.29
C ALA A 111 24.91 25.87 27.15
N SER A 112 24.48 26.75 28.06
CA SER A 112 23.31 26.52 28.91
C SER A 112 21.97 26.44 28.16
N VAL A 113 21.87 27.11 27.00
CA VAL A 113 20.70 27.02 26.12
C VAL A 113 20.79 25.75 25.29
N TYR A 114 21.99 25.40 24.80
CA TYR A 114 22.22 24.18 24.03
C TYR A 114 21.92 22.91 24.83
N GLU A 115 22.29 22.85 26.12
CA GLU A 115 21.98 21.69 26.98
C GLU A 115 20.49 21.42 27.09
N LYS A 116 19.67 22.47 27.28
CA LYS A 116 18.21 22.35 27.29
C LYS A 116 17.67 21.94 25.93
N TYR A 117 18.22 22.51 24.86
CA TYR A 117 17.81 22.20 23.50
C TYR A 117 18.15 20.77 23.10
N LEU A 118 19.29 20.24 23.54
CA LEU A 118 19.66 18.85 23.34
C LEU A 118 18.65 17.91 24.03
N GLY A 119 18.24 18.22 25.26
CA GLY A 119 17.19 17.46 25.95
C GLY A 119 15.87 17.43 25.17
N LEU A 120 15.46 18.56 24.58
CA LEU A 120 14.30 18.63 23.69
C LEU A 120 14.49 17.74 22.44
N LEU A 121 15.65 17.80 21.79
CA LEU A 121 15.93 16.96 20.62
C LEU A 121 15.93 15.47 20.95
N GLU A 122 16.39 15.09 22.14
CA GLU A 122 16.40 13.69 22.63
C GLU A 122 14.98 13.20 22.94
N GLU A 123 14.15 14.03 23.57
CA GLU A 123 12.75 13.73 23.87
C GLU A 123 11.94 13.40 22.60
N TYR A 124 12.15 14.20 21.54
CA TYR A 124 11.47 14.02 20.25
C TYR A 124 12.24 13.12 19.27
N ARG A 125 13.28 12.41 19.75
CA ARG A 125 14.03 11.44 18.94
C ARG A 125 13.30 10.10 18.89
N THR A 126 12.02 10.13 18.57
CA THR A 126 11.13 8.97 18.53
C THR A 126 10.36 8.88 17.22
N PHE A 127 9.78 7.73 16.95
CA PHE A 127 8.77 7.53 15.91
C PHE A 127 7.67 6.61 16.41
N GLU A 128 6.43 6.90 15.99
CA GLU A 128 5.29 6.03 16.23
C GLU A 128 5.16 5.03 15.08
N CYS A 129 5.09 3.73 15.39
CA CYS A 129 4.81 2.71 14.39
C CYS A 129 3.31 2.68 14.07
N PRO A 130 2.86 2.96 12.83
CA PRO A 130 1.43 3.05 12.50
C PRO A 130 0.72 1.69 12.48
N VAL A 131 1.47 0.58 12.60
CA VAL A 131 0.92 -0.78 12.59
C VAL A 131 0.63 -1.27 14.01
N CYS A 132 1.58 -1.10 14.94
CA CYS A 132 1.40 -1.53 16.33
C CYS A 132 1.02 -0.38 17.29
N MET A 133 1.05 0.88 16.84
CA MET A 133 0.75 2.08 17.63
C MET A 133 1.64 2.22 18.86
N VAL A 134 2.92 1.90 18.71
CA VAL A 134 3.93 1.99 19.77
C VAL A 134 4.98 3.02 19.35
N ASP A 135 5.37 3.87 20.30
CA ASP A 135 6.48 4.81 20.15
C ASP A 135 7.82 4.10 20.41
N TYR A 136 8.75 4.28 19.48
CA TYR A 136 10.10 3.75 19.57
C TYR A 136 11.13 4.88 19.50
N PRO A 137 12.28 4.75 20.17
CA PRO A 137 13.43 5.61 19.90
C PRO A 137 13.87 5.47 18.44
N LEU A 138 14.30 6.55 17.81
CA LEU A 138 14.83 6.50 16.43
C LEU A 138 16.11 5.67 16.31
N SER A 139 16.82 5.40 17.40
CA SER A 139 17.93 4.45 17.42
C SER A 139 17.48 3.02 17.10
N GLU A 140 16.20 2.70 17.29
CA GLU A 140 15.58 1.43 16.95
C GLU A 140 14.81 1.47 15.62
N ALA A 141 14.81 2.62 14.94
CA ALA A 141 14.19 2.73 13.63
C ALA A 141 14.88 1.79 12.63
N PRO A 142 14.15 1.17 11.71
CA PRO A 142 14.76 0.42 10.62
C PRO A 142 15.75 1.29 9.85
N SER A 143 16.85 0.67 9.39
CA SER A 143 17.92 1.37 8.66
C SER A 143 17.46 1.97 7.33
N ARG A 144 16.33 1.51 6.79
CA ARG A 144 15.72 2.02 5.56
C ARG A 144 14.19 1.87 5.61
N PRO A 145 13.44 2.69 4.87
CA PRO A 145 12.02 2.45 4.68
C PRO A 145 11.77 1.11 3.95
N PRO A 146 10.53 0.57 4.02
CA PRO A 146 10.17 -0.72 3.42
C PRO A 146 10.58 -0.86 1.96
N SER A 147 10.49 0.22 1.16
CA SER A 147 11.11 0.30 -0.15
C SER A 147 12.12 1.44 -0.24
N THR A 148 13.17 1.24 -1.03
CA THR A 148 14.13 2.31 -1.37
C THR A 148 13.49 3.47 -2.14
N LYS A 149 12.34 3.23 -2.78
CA LYS A 149 11.55 4.24 -3.50
C LYS A 149 10.61 5.04 -2.60
N CYS A 150 10.41 4.62 -1.35
CA CYS A 150 9.58 5.36 -0.40
C CYS A 150 10.13 6.77 -0.19
N THR A 151 9.23 7.76 -0.14
CA THR A 151 9.59 9.16 0.12
C THR A 151 9.41 9.59 1.57
N HIS A 152 9.09 8.66 2.48
CA HIS A 152 8.88 8.89 3.91
C HIS A 152 9.98 8.26 4.77
N ASP A 153 9.98 8.59 6.07
CA ASP A 153 10.90 8.00 7.05
C ASP A 153 10.61 6.51 7.29
N PRO A 154 11.59 5.71 7.77
CA PRO A 154 11.37 4.33 8.19
C PRO A 154 10.54 4.27 9.49
N ASN A 155 9.24 4.55 9.37
CA ASN A 155 8.34 4.69 10.51
C ASN A 155 7.57 3.40 10.85
N VAL A 156 7.89 2.26 10.24
CA VAL A 156 7.26 0.97 10.58
C VAL A 156 8.32 0.06 11.17
N CYS A 157 8.13 -0.38 12.41
CA CYS A 157 9.14 -1.21 13.07
C CYS A 157 9.37 -2.54 12.31
N SER A 158 10.59 -3.07 12.38
CA SER A 158 11.03 -4.24 11.62
C SER A 158 10.14 -5.47 11.86
N ASP A 159 9.66 -5.65 13.08
CA ASP A 159 8.77 -6.76 13.44
C ASP A 159 7.43 -6.67 12.71
N CYS A 160 6.84 -5.46 12.63
CA CYS A 160 5.58 -5.25 11.94
C CYS A 160 5.72 -5.43 10.41
N VAL A 161 6.81 -4.95 9.81
CA VAL A 161 7.10 -5.17 8.39
C VAL A 161 7.21 -6.68 8.12
N THR A 162 8.01 -7.39 8.92
CA THR A 162 8.24 -8.83 8.76
C THR A 162 6.95 -9.63 8.93
N ALA A 163 6.20 -9.38 10.00
CA ALA A 163 4.95 -10.08 10.28
C ALA A 163 3.91 -9.88 9.18
N MET A 164 3.79 -8.65 8.65
CA MET A 164 2.91 -8.37 7.51
C MET A 164 3.32 -9.18 6.28
N LEU A 165 4.61 -9.16 5.92
CA LEU A 165 5.11 -9.84 4.73
C LEU A 165 4.91 -11.35 4.82
N VAL A 166 5.26 -11.96 5.95
CA VAL A 166 5.02 -13.40 6.20
C VAL A 166 3.55 -13.74 6.06
N ALA A 167 2.66 -12.98 6.70
CA ALA A 167 1.22 -13.24 6.66
C ALA A 167 0.61 -13.05 5.25
N GLN A 168 1.10 -12.09 4.46
CA GLN A 168 0.62 -11.89 3.10
C GLN A 168 1.12 -12.96 2.14
N ILE A 169 2.40 -13.32 2.21
CA ILE A 169 3.03 -14.30 1.33
C ILE A 169 2.43 -15.67 1.57
N SER A 170 2.49 -16.17 2.81
CA SER A 170 1.94 -17.49 3.16
C SER A 170 0.41 -17.54 3.08
N GLY A 171 -0.24 -16.37 3.15
CA GLY A 171 -1.68 -16.21 2.90
C GLY A 171 -2.07 -16.12 1.41
N GLY A 172 -1.12 -16.26 0.47
CA GLY A 172 -1.37 -16.25 -0.97
C GLY A 172 -1.63 -14.86 -1.59
N ARG A 173 -1.40 -13.78 -0.84
CA ARG A 173 -1.57 -12.38 -1.28
C ARG A 173 -0.24 -11.73 -1.60
N TRP A 174 0.57 -12.41 -2.42
CA TRP A 174 1.96 -12.02 -2.70
C TRP A 174 2.11 -11.14 -3.96
N GLU A 175 1.10 -11.07 -4.83
CA GLU A 175 1.22 -10.41 -6.15
C GLU A 175 1.38 -8.88 -6.07
N TYR A 176 0.75 -8.24 -5.08
CA TYR A 176 0.72 -6.77 -4.93
C TYR A 176 0.88 -6.41 -3.46
N ILE A 177 2.12 -6.46 -2.98
CA ILE A 177 2.45 -6.10 -1.60
C ILE A 177 2.85 -4.62 -1.56
N LYS A 178 2.15 -3.84 -0.75
CA LYS A 178 2.41 -2.40 -0.59
C LYS A 178 3.16 -2.10 0.70
N CYS A 179 3.78 -0.92 0.74
CA CYS A 179 4.34 -0.35 1.95
C CYS A 179 3.30 -0.32 3.09
N PRO A 180 3.62 -0.79 4.30
CA PRO A 180 2.72 -0.75 5.45
C PRO A 180 2.54 0.63 6.08
N SER A 181 3.30 1.65 5.64
CA SER A 181 3.19 3.00 6.18
C SER A 181 1.90 3.68 5.73
N ASN A 182 1.35 4.55 6.58
CA ASN A 182 0.17 5.34 6.25
C ASN A 182 0.42 6.20 5.01
N ASP A 183 -0.59 6.30 4.15
CA ASP A 183 -0.56 7.11 2.93
C ASP A 183 0.64 6.78 2.00
N CYS A 184 1.17 5.56 2.05
CA CYS A 184 2.21 5.11 1.14
C CYS A 184 1.70 3.98 0.23
N GLU A 185 1.65 4.27 -1.07
CA GLU A 185 1.14 3.34 -2.09
C GLU A 185 2.27 2.62 -2.84
N GLU A 186 3.53 2.79 -2.41
CA GLU A 186 4.69 2.17 -3.05
C GLU A 186 4.61 0.64 -2.95
N GLU A 187 4.80 -0.04 -4.07
CA GLU A 187 4.82 -1.50 -4.14
C GLU A 187 6.21 -2.03 -3.79
N LEU A 188 6.25 -3.07 -2.96
CA LEU A 188 7.48 -3.70 -2.51
C LEU A 188 7.95 -4.69 -3.57
N ASP A 189 9.18 -4.53 -4.05
CA ASP A 189 9.77 -5.46 -5.00
C ASP A 189 10.41 -6.67 -4.30
N GLY A 190 10.95 -7.61 -5.09
CA GLY A 190 11.59 -8.80 -4.54
C GLY A 190 12.79 -8.50 -3.64
N LYS A 191 13.54 -7.40 -3.86
CA LYS A 191 14.67 -7.01 -3.01
C LYS A 191 14.18 -6.43 -1.69
N ASP A 192 13.09 -5.68 -1.73
CA ASP A 192 12.41 -5.18 -0.53
C ASP A 192 11.90 -6.33 0.33
N ILE A 193 11.22 -7.30 -0.28
CA ILE A 193 10.72 -8.49 0.42
C ILE A 193 11.87 -9.31 1.01
N GLN A 194 12.94 -9.55 0.24
CA GLN A 194 14.10 -10.32 0.69
C GLN A 194 14.77 -9.70 1.92
N ALA A 195 14.88 -8.37 1.97
CA ALA A 195 15.56 -7.69 3.06
C ALA A 195 14.76 -7.66 4.38
N SER A 196 13.44 -7.90 4.30
CA SER A 196 12.52 -7.77 5.42
C SER A 196 11.78 -9.07 5.74
N THR A 197 12.25 -10.22 5.23
CA THR A 197 11.66 -11.53 5.52
C THR A 197 12.71 -12.59 5.83
N PRO A 198 12.35 -13.66 6.58
CA PRO A 198 13.17 -14.84 6.69
C PRO A 198 13.40 -15.51 5.33
N ALA A 199 14.52 -16.22 5.20
CA ALA A 199 14.92 -16.87 3.95
C ALA A 199 13.87 -17.85 3.40
N ASP A 200 13.18 -18.59 4.27
CA ASP A 200 12.15 -19.55 3.86
C ASP A 200 10.91 -18.84 3.27
N THR A 201 10.50 -17.72 3.86
CA THR A 201 9.40 -16.88 3.34
C THR A 201 9.76 -16.27 1.99
N PHE A 202 11.00 -15.79 1.83
CA PHE A 202 11.45 -15.29 0.53
C PHE A 202 11.53 -16.39 -0.53
N ARG A 203 11.91 -17.62 -0.15
CA ARG A 203 11.87 -18.78 -1.05
C ARG A 203 10.44 -19.06 -1.52
N GLU A 204 9.47 -19.06 -0.61
CA GLU A 204 8.05 -19.22 -0.93
C GLU A 204 7.57 -18.12 -1.90
N TYR A 205 7.89 -16.86 -1.63
CA TYR A 205 7.60 -15.74 -2.53
C TYR A 205 8.19 -15.95 -3.94
N ASN A 206 9.47 -16.34 -4.04
CA ASN A 206 10.11 -16.59 -5.33
C ASN A 206 9.49 -17.77 -6.08
N GLU A 207 9.08 -18.83 -5.38
CA GLU A 207 8.33 -19.94 -5.98
C GLU A 207 7.03 -19.43 -6.59
N PHE A 208 6.28 -18.57 -5.88
CA PHE A 208 5.05 -18.00 -6.41
C PHE A 208 5.27 -17.11 -7.63
N VAL A 209 6.24 -16.19 -7.59
CA VAL A 209 6.60 -15.32 -8.71
C VAL A 209 7.02 -16.15 -9.93
N THR A 210 7.86 -17.16 -9.72
CA THR A 210 8.33 -18.06 -10.79
C THR A 210 7.17 -18.84 -11.39
N ASN A 211 6.34 -19.45 -10.56
CA ASN A 211 5.18 -20.21 -11.03
C ASN A 211 4.18 -19.32 -11.78
N ARG A 212 3.99 -18.06 -11.36
CA ARG A 212 3.14 -17.12 -12.08
C ARG A 212 3.69 -16.81 -13.46
N ALA A 213 4.99 -16.54 -13.59
CA ALA A 213 5.62 -16.32 -14.88
C ALA A 213 5.48 -17.55 -15.79
N LEU A 214 5.76 -18.74 -15.25
CA LEU A 214 5.63 -20.00 -15.99
C LEU A 214 4.17 -20.34 -16.34
N SER A 215 3.19 -19.94 -15.52
CA SER A 215 1.77 -20.24 -15.75
C SER A 215 1.19 -19.64 -17.02
N GLN A 216 1.91 -18.71 -17.66
CA GLN A 216 1.56 -18.16 -18.97
C GLN A 216 1.88 -19.13 -20.10
N ASP A 217 2.75 -20.12 -19.87
CA ASP A 217 3.08 -21.15 -20.86
C ASP A 217 1.93 -22.17 -20.99
N PRO A 218 1.45 -22.49 -22.20
CA PRO A 218 0.36 -23.45 -22.42
C PRO A 218 0.67 -24.87 -21.91
N ASN A 219 1.94 -25.19 -21.70
CA ASN A 219 2.41 -26.46 -21.16
C ASN A 219 2.62 -26.47 -19.64
N PHE A 220 2.45 -25.34 -18.96
CA PHE A 220 2.56 -25.29 -17.50
C PHE A 220 1.34 -25.91 -16.83
N ARG A 221 1.56 -26.73 -15.79
CA ARG A 221 0.50 -27.33 -14.98
C ARG A 221 0.81 -27.25 -13.49
N TRP A 222 -0.24 -27.00 -12.71
CA TRP A 222 -0.24 -27.13 -11.26
C TRP A 222 -0.53 -28.57 -10.85
N CYS A 223 0.19 -29.06 -9.85
CA CYS A 223 -0.07 -30.37 -9.27
C CYS A 223 -1.42 -30.37 -8.55
N CYS A 224 -2.27 -31.37 -8.82
CA CYS A 224 -3.50 -31.63 -8.07
C CYS A 224 -3.29 -32.63 -6.92
N GLY A 225 -2.05 -33.12 -6.75
CA GLY A 225 -1.70 -34.10 -5.74
C GLY A 225 -1.75 -33.54 -4.32
N ARG A 226 -1.85 -34.43 -3.33
CA ARG A 226 -1.74 -34.09 -1.92
C ARG A 226 -0.42 -34.62 -1.34
N ILE A 227 0.10 -33.93 -0.32
CA ILE A 227 1.32 -34.28 0.42
C ILE A 227 0.96 -34.53 1.89
N ASN A 228 1.94 -34.95 2.72
CA ASN A 228 1.77 -35.21 4.15
C ASN A 228 0.56 -36.11 4.44
N ASP A 229 0.57 -37.32 3.85
CA ASP A 229 -0.50 -38.31 3.96
C ASP A 229 -1.90 -37.81 3.59
N GLY A 230 -1.97 -36.84 2.68
CA GLY A 230 -3.23 -36.31 2.17
C GLY A 230 -3.76 -35.08 2.91
N GLN A 231 -3.04 -34.58 3.91
CA GLN A 231 -3.48 -33.44 4.72
C GLN A 231 -3.36 -32.10 3.98
N GLU A 232 -2.36 -31.97 3.09
CA GLU A 232 -2.04 -30.72 2.41
C GLU A 232 -2.07 -30.85 0.89
N SER A 233 -2.50 -29.80 0.20
CA SER A 233 -2.42 -29.73 -1.26
C SER A 233 -0.99 -29.45 -1.70
N CYS A 234 -0.51 -30.15 -2.73
CA CYS A 234 0.80 -29.86 -3.33
C CYS A 234 0.74 -28.51 -4.06
N THR A 235 1.57 -27.54 -3.64
CA THR A 235 1.63 -26.20 -4.24
C THR A 235 2.62 -26.11 -5.41
N TRP A 236 3.11 -27.24 -5.94
CA TRP A 236 4.11 -27.25 -7.01
C TRP A 236 3.49 -27.10 -8.39
N GLY A 237 4.12 -26.29 -9.24
CA GLY A 237 3.82 -26.20 -10.66
C GLY A 237 5.06 -26.45 -11.51
N GLN A 238 4.88 -26.92 -12.73
CA GLN A 238 5.99 -27.18 -13.65
C GLN A 238 5.55 -27.13 -15.11
N LEU A 239 6.52 -26.93 -16.00
CA LEU A 239 6.35 -27.16 -17.43
C LEU A 239 6.31 -28.68 -17.70
N CYS A 240 5.31 -29.11 -18.44
CA CYS A 240 5.19 -30.49 -18.91
C CYS A 240 5.51 -30.57 -20.40
N SER A 241 5.81 -31.75 -20.91
CA SER A 241 6.09 -31.95 -22.34
C SER A 241 4.85 -31.87 -23.25
N GLY A 242 3.71 -31.38 -22.75
CA GLY A 242 2.43 -31.32 -23.43
C GLY A 242 1.45 -32.45 -23.03
N PRO A 243 0.30 -32.58 -23.74
CA PRO A 243 -0.71 -33.59 -23.46
C PRO A 243 -0.20 -34.99 -23.81
N THR A 244 -0.12 -35.87 -22.81
CA THR A 244 0.19 -37.29 -22.97
C THR A 244 -0.95 -38.14 -22.41
N ALA A 245 -1.20 -39.31 -23.00
CA ALA A 245 -2.20 -40.25 -22.49
C ALA A 245 -1.87 -40.76 -21.07
N ALA A 246 -0.58 -40.88 -20.76
CA ALA A 246 -0.10 -41.31 -19.44
C ALA A 246 -0.21 -40.22 -18.35
N GLY A 247 -0.49 -38.95 -18.71
CA GLY A 247 -0.36 -37.82 -17.81
C GLY A 247 1.10 -37.44 -17.50
N TRP A 248 1.29 -36.67 -16.43
CA TRP A 248 2.59 -36.17 -16.00
C TRP A 248 2.80 -36.39 -14.50
N ARG A 249 4.05 -36.58 -14.07
CA ARG A 249 4.40 -36.72 -12.65
C ARG A 249 4.93 -35.41 -12.10
N CYS A 250 4.41 -35.02 -10.93
CA CYS A 250 4.92 -33.86 -10.21
C CYS A 250 6.35 -34.13 -9.72
N ILE A 251 7.30 -33.25 -10.03
CA ILE A 251 8.70 -33.39 -9.60
C ILE A 251 8.83 -33.31 -8.07
N LYS A 252 7.93 -32.58 -7.39
CA LYS A 252 7.95 -32.41 -5.92
C LYS A 252 7.37 -33.61 -5.16
N CYS A 253 6.20 -34.11 -5.57
CA CYS A 253 5.47 -35.15 -4.81
C CYS A 253 5.29 -36.48 -5.55
N ASN A 254 5.78 -36.60 -6.79
CA ASN A 254 5.70 -37.78 -7.65
C ASN A 254 4.28 -38.29 -7.98
N GLN A 255 3.23 -37.56 -7.57
CA GLN A 255 1.85 -37.86 -7.89
C GLN A 255 1.60 -37.74 -9.40
N LEU A 256 0.79 -38.65 -9.94
CA LEU A 256 0.40 -38.65 -11.34
C LEU A 256 -0.78 -37.69 -11.54
N ASN A 257 -0.68 -36.83 -12.54
CA ASN A 257 -1.63 -35.78 -12.86
C ASN A 257 -2.04 -35.90 -14.33
N CYS A 258 -3.30 -35.60 -14.65
CA CYS A 258 -3.76 -35.50 -16.02
C CYS A 258 -3.45 -34.11 -16.58
N PHE A 259 -2.78 -34.04 -17.73
CA PHE A 259 -2.46 -32.77 -18.38
C PHE A 259 -3.72 -32.06 -18.93
N ALA A 260 -4.71 -32.82 -19.39
CA ALA A 260 -5.90 -32.31 -20.05
C ALA A 260 -6.96 -31.81 -19.06
N CYS A 261 -7.42 -32.66 -18.12
CA CYS A 261 -8.45 -32.29 -17.15
C CYS A 261 -7.92 -31.60 -15.89
N LYS A 262 -6.59 -31.55 -15.70
CA LYS A 262 -5.91 -30.96 -14.52
C LYS A 262 -6.21 -31.64 -13.18
N GLY A 263 -6.84 -32.82 -13.21
CA GLY A 263 -7.09 -33.67 -12.04
C GLY A 263 -6.08 -34.82 -11.89
N PRO A 264 -6.35 -35.77 -10.98
CA PRO A 264 -5.52 -36.96 -10.79
C PRO A 264 -5.29 -37.73 -12.10
N GLY A 265 -4.11 -38.32 -12.27
CA GLY A 265 -3.78 -39.09 -13.46
C GLY A 265 -4.61 -40.36 -13.59
N HIS A 266 -5.17 -40.58 -14.79
CA HIS A 266 -6.07 -41.70 -15.09
C HIS A 266 -5.69 -42.33 -16.45
N PRO A 267 -4.53 -43.02 -16.54
CA PRO A 267 -3.97 -43.45 -17.82
C PRO A 267 -4.83 -44.47 -18.58
N ASP A 268 -5.71 -45.18 -17.86
CA ASP A 268 -6.53 -46.27 -18.41
C ASP A 268 -7.93 -45.82 -18.85
N GLU A 269 -8.27 -44.54 -18.68
CA GLU A 269 -9.59 -44.00 -19.04
C GLU A 269 -9.54 -42.58 -19.61
N THR A 270 -10.54 -42.22 -20.41
CA THR A 270 -10.68 -40.86 -20.95
C THR A 270 -11.07 -39.87 -19.84
N CYS A 271 -10.79 -38.58 -20.04
CA CYS A 271 -11.20 -37.54 -19.08
C CYS A 271 -12.72 -37.55 -18.82
N ASP A 272 -13.52 -37.87 -19.85
CA ASP A 272 -14.97 -37.91 -19.74
C ASP A 272 -15.45 -39.12 -18.93
N ALA A 273 -14.83 -40.29 -19.14
CA ALA A 273 -15.10 -41.48 -18.34
C ALA A 273 -14.70 -41.27 -16.85
N TYR A 274 -13.53 -40.66 -16.62
CA TYR A 274 -13.07 -40.29 -15.28
C TYR A 274 -14.08 -39.36 -14.57
N LYS A 275 -14.52 -38.29 -15.24
CA LYS A 275 -15.53 -37.36 -14.71
C LYS A 275 -16.85 -38.05 -14.40
N ALA A 276 -17.35 -38.87 -15.32
CA ALA A 276 -18.60 -39.63 -15.13
C ALA A 276 -18.51 -40.59 -13.92
N ARG A 277 -17.34 -41.22 -13.73
CA ARG A 277 -17.06 -42.12 -12.60
C ARG A 277 -16.92 -41.40 -11.25
N GLN A 278 -16.33 -40.20 -11.23
CA GLN A 278 -16.20 -39.40 -10.00
C GLN A 278 -17.55 -38.92 -9.45
N GLY A 279 -18.65 -39.06 -10.21
CA GLY A 279 -19.97 -38.70 -9.71
C GLY A 279 -20.08 -37.21 -9.38
N ASP A 280 -19.29 -36.36 -10.05
CA ASP A 280 -19.42 -34.90 -10.01
C ASP A 280 -20.65 -34.51 -10.83
N SER A 281 -21.79 -35.01 -10.36
CA SER A 281 -23.11 -34.70 -10.89
C SER A 281 -23.33 -33.21 -10.70
N GLU A 282 -24.13 -32.67 -11.59
CA GLU A 282 -24.72 -31.34 -11.59
C GLU A 282 -25.01 -30.73 -10.20
N ALA A 283 -25.15 -31.51 -9.12
CA ALA A 283 -25.25 -31.05 -7.74
C ALA A 283 -24.06 -30.21 -7.23
N ASN A 284 -22.80 -30.53 -7.57
CA ASN A 284 -21.63 -29.75 -7.12
C ASN A 284 -21.50 -28.44 -7.92
N GLU A 285 -21.70 -28.50 -9.24
CA GLU A 285 -21.79 -27.30 -10.10
C GLU A 285 -22.97 -26.41 -9.70
N ARG A 286 -24.16 -26.97 -9.45
CA ARG A 286 -25.32 -26.22 -8.93
C ARG A 286 -25.02 -25.60 -7.57
N ARG A 287 -24.29 -26.27 -6.69
CA ARG A 287 -23.91 -25.72 -5.38
C ARG A 287 -22.88 -24.59 -5.50
N ILE A 288 -21.90 -24.71 -6.39
CA ILE A 288 -20.92 -23.66 -6.71
C ILE A 288 -21.60 -22.46 -7.35
N LEU A 289 -22.53 -22.66 -8.29
CA LEU A 289 -23.34 -21.61 -8.91
C LEU A 289 -24.32 -20.96 -7.90
N GLN A 290 -24.79 -21.70 -6.89
CA GLN A 290 -25.66 -21.15 -5.85
C GLN A 290 -24.93 -20.24 -4.84
N ILE A 291 -23.63 -20.46 -4.60
CA ILE A 291 -22.86 -19.74 -3.57
C ILE A 291 -21.84 -18.76 -4.14
N THR A 292 -21.54 -18.84 -5.44
CA THR A 292 -20.58 -17.97 -6.13
C THR A 292 -21.23 -17.19 -7.27
N LYS A 293 -20.80 -15.96 -7.51
CA LYS A 293 -21.18 -15.18 -8.70
C LYS A 293 -19.98 -14.55 -9.38
N LYS A 294 -20.05 -14.30 -10.69
CA LYS A 294 -18.93 -13.73 -11.47
C LYS A 294 -18.74 -12.24 -11.21
N CYS A 295 -17.49 -11.79 -11.28
CA CYS A 295 -17.16 -10.37 -11.25
C CYS A 295 -17.76 -9.63 -12.46
N PRO A 296 -18.49 -8.51 -12.26
CA PRO A 296 -19.11 -7.77 -13.36
C PRO A 296 -18.12 -6.96 -14.23
N LYS A 297 -16.87 -6.77 -13.76
CA LYS A 297 -15.88 -5.91 -14.42
C LYS A 297 -15.43 -6.51 -15.76
N LYS A 298 -15.36 -5.68 -16.80
CA LYS A 298 -14.79 -6.03 -18.11
C LYS A 298 -13.37 -6.60 -17.94
N GLY A 299 -13.13 -7.78 -18.52
CA GLY A 299 -11.82 -8.46 -18.49
C GLY A 299 -11.49 -9.19 -17.17
N CYS A 300 -12.41 -9.27 -16.21
CA CYS A 300 -12.19 -10.02 -14.96
C CYS A 300 -13.09 -11.27 -14.88
N SER A 301 -12.49 -12.47 -14.90
CA SER A 301 -13.24 -13.74 -14.89
C SER A 301 -13.37 -14.40 -13.51
N ASN A 302 -13.07 -13.67 -12.44
CA ASN A 302 -13.09 -14.24 -11.08
C ASN A 302 -14.52 -14.63 -10.64
N GLN A 303 -14.69 -15.83 -10.11
CA GLN A 303 -15.86 -16.22 -9.32
C GLN A 303 -15.67 -15.79 -7.86
N ILE A 304 -16.69 -15.15 -7.31
CA ILE A 304 -16.67 -14.59 -5.96
C ILE A 304 -17.70 -15.33 -5.13
N GLU A 305 -17.28 -15.92 -4.01
CA GLU A 305 -18.15 -16.58 -3.03
C GLU A 305 -18.80 -15.57 -2.07
N LYS A 306 -20.07 -15.78 -1.70
CA LYS A 306 -20.76 -14.92 -0.72
C LYS A 306 -20.22 -15.16 0.69
N ASN A 307 -19.44 -14.22 1.24
CA ASN A 307 -18.98 -14.28 2.62
C ASN A 307 -20.02 -13.70 3.61
N GLY A 308 -21.14 -14.42 3.78
CA GLY A 308 -22.17 -14.11 4.79
C GLY A 308 -23.26 -13.12 4.32
N GLY A 309 -23.79 -12.30 5.25
CA GLY A 309 -24.95 -11.43 5.02
C GLY A 309 -24.66 -10.06 4.40
N CYS A 310 -23.41 -9.77 4.04
CA CYS A 310 -23.02 -8.49 3.46
C CYS A 310 -23.27 -8.48 1.94
N ILE A 311 -24.00 -7.48 1.45
CA ILE A 311 -24.23 -7.29 0.01
C ILE A 311 -23.06 -6.60 -0.71
N ASN A 312 -22.06 -6.11 0.05
CA ASN A 312 -20.90 -5.41 -0.49
C ASN A 312 -19.76 -6.39 -0.72
N MET A 313 -19.49 -6.68 -1.99
CA MET A 313 -18.48 -7.65 -2.40
C MET A 313 -17.27 -6.94 -3.00
N LYS A 314 -16.09 -7.42 -2.63
CA LYS A 314 -14.81 -6.96 -3.19
C LYS A 314 -14.18 -8.09 -3.97
N CYS A 315 -13.94 -7.86 -5.26
CA CYS A 315 -13.19 -8.79 -6.10
C CYS A 315 -11.67 -8.60 -5.90
N PRO A 316 -10.85 -9.66 -5.97
CA PRO A 316 -9.38 -9.53 -6.00
C PRO A 316 -8.85 -8.61 -7.10
N CYS A 317 -9.59 -8.39 -8.20
CA CYS A 317 -9.22 -7.42 -9.25
C CYS A 317 -9.34 -5.93 -8.84
N GLY A 318 -9.68 -5.67 -7.57
CA GLY A 318 -9.77 -4.34 -6.98
C GLY A 318 -11.15 -3.67 -7.07
N ILE A 319 -12.13 -4.26 -7.77
CA ILE A 319 -13.47 -3.67 -7.91
C ILE A 319 -14.39 -4.05 -6.75
N ASN A 320 -15.20 -3.09 -6.29
CA ASN A 320 -16.30 -3.36 -5.37
C ASN A 320 -17.62 -3.34 -6.12
N PHE A 321 -18.53 -4.25 -5.77
CA PHE A 321 -19.83 -4.36 -6.42
C PHE A 321 -20.90 -4.91 -5.48
N CYS A 322 -22.18 -4.66 -5.83
CA CYS A 322 -23.31 -5.20 -5.09
C CYS A 322 -23.60 -6.66 -5.51
N TRP A 323 -23.69 -7.57 -4.54
CA TRP A 323 -24.02 -8.99 -4.77
C TRP A 323 -25.40 -9.22 -5.39
N GLU A 324 -26.37 -8.35 -5.08
CA GLU A 324 -27.76 -8.53 -5.51
C GLU A 324 -28.03 -7.92 -6.89
N CYS A 325 -27.51 -6.73 -7.17
CA CYS A 325 -27.84 -5.98 -8.40
C CYS A 325 -26.66 -5.63 -9.31
N LYS A 326 -25.44 -6.13 -9.03
CA LYS A 326 -24.22 -6.00 -9.86
C LYS A 326 -23.63 -4.60 -10.04
N ILE A 327 -24.16 -3.59 -9.36
CA ILE A 327 -23.65 -2.24 -9.52
C ILE A 327 -22.22 -2.15 -8.98
N ILE A 328 -21.29 -1.75 -9.86
CA ILE A 328 -19.89 -1.48 -9.55
C ILE A 328 -19.79 -0.09 -8.93
N TYR A 329 -19.12 0.00 -7.77
CA TYR A 329 -18.90 1.26 -7.08
C TYR A 329 -17.48 1.41 -6.53
N GLY A 330 -17.01 2.66 -6.46
CA GLY A 330 -15.68 3.02 -5.99
C GLY A 330 -15.65 3.57 -4.56
N ARG A 331 -14.49 3.41 -3.90
CA ARG A 331 -14.03 4.24 -2.76
C ARG A 331 -12.85 5.08 -3.24
N GLY A 332 -12.88 6.40 -3.05
CA GLY A 332 -11.83 7.29 -3.57
C GLY A 332 -11.84 7.33 -5.11
N ASN A 333 -10.66 7.18 -5.74
CA ASN A 333 -10.48 7.25 -7.20
C ASN A 333 -10.83 5.95 -7.98
N THR A 334 -11.53 4.98 -7.38
CA THR A 334 -11.95 3.78 -8.14
C THR A 334 -13.10 4.10 -9.11
N PRO A 335 -13.13 3.51 -10.32
CA PRO A 335 -14.21 3.75 -11.28
C PRO A 335 -15.60 3.36 -10.72
N CYS A 336 -16.58 4.27 -10.85
CA CYS A 336 -17.99 4.06 -10.47
C CYS A 336 -18.87 4.03 -11.72
N ALA A 337 -19.86 3.15 -11.76
CA ALA A 337 -20.84 3.09 -12.84
C ALA A 337 -21.99 4.12 -12.72
N CYS A 338 -21.93 5.01 -11.73
CA CYS A 338 -23.03 5.90 -11.32
C CYS A 338 -23.22 7.16 -12.17
N GLY A 339 -22.46 7.35 -13.26
CA GLY A 339 -22.73 8.36 -14.29
C GLY A 339 -22.70 9.86 -13.89
N MET A 340 -22.46 10.21 -12.63
CA MET A 340 -22.54 11.58 -12.14
C MET A 340 -21.21 12.01 -11.48
N HIS A 341 -20.34 12.64 -12.27
CA HIS A 341 -19.10 13.25 -11.81
C HIS A 341 -19.41 14.54 -11.07
N SER A 342 -19.60 14.47 -9.75
CA SER A 342 -19.37 15.52 -8.73
C SER A 342 -20.02 15.09 -7.41
N LEU A 343 -19.27 15.11 -6.30
CA LEU A 343 -19.61 14.72 -4.91
C LEU A 343 -19.20 13.28 -4.53
N HIS A 344 -17.91 13.12 -4.26
CA HIS A 344 -17.32 11.93 -3.65
C HIS A 344 -17.38 11.97 -2.12
N GLU A 345 -18.22 11.11 -1.56
CA GLU A 345 -17.95 10.39 -0.30
C GLU A 345 -18.40 8.93 -0.49
N GLY A 346 -17.64 8.22 -1.34
CA GLY A 346 -17.68 6.77 -1.59
C GLY A 346 -19.07 6.12 -1.65
N CYS A 347 -19.82 6.31 -2.74
CA CYS A 347 -20.92 5.42 -3.18
C CYS A 347 -21.92 4.87 -2.12
N ARG A 348 -22.17 5.56 -1.00
CA ARG A 348 -23.18 5.18 0.01
C ARG A 348 -24.62 5.23 -0.52
N ARG A 349 -24.86 5.89 -1.66
CA ARG A 349 -26.20 6.06 -2.23
C ARG A 349 -26.78 4.74 -2.75
N HIS A 350 -25.97 3.88 -3.36
CA HIS A 350 -26.44 2.60 -3.87
C HIS A 350 -26.86 1.66 -2.73
N LEU A 351 -26.05 1.51 -1.67
CA LEU A 351 -26.41 0.67 -0.51
C LEU A 351 -27.64 1.18 0.26
N LYS A 352 -27.98 2.48 0.16
CA LYS A 352 -29.20 3.08 0.74
C LYS A 352 -30.46 2.90 -0.12
N THR A 353 -30.30 2.65 -1.42
CA THR A 353 -31.41 2.57 -2.40
C THR A 353 -31.53 1.21 -3.08
N CYS A 354 -30.64 0.26 -2.77
CA CYS A 354 -30.66 -1.11 -3.29
C CYS A 354 -31.98 -1.81 -2.92
N SER A 355 -32.52 -2.57 -3.87
CA SER A 355 -33.77 -3.33 -3.77
C SER A 355 -33.78 -4.28 -2.57
N TYR A 356 -32.60 -4.79 -2.16
CA TYR A 356 -32.42 -5.60 -0.94
C TYR A 356 -32.84 -4.88 0.36
N LYS A 357 -32.71 -3.55 0.42
CA LYS A 357 -33.13 -2.73 1.59
C LYS A 357 -34.51 -2.08 1.40
N ARG A 358 -35.00 -1.96 0.16
CA ARG A 358 -36.30 -1.38 -0.20
C ARG A 358 -36.89 -2.12 -1.42
N PRO A 359 -37.84 -3.05 -1.22
CA PRO A 359 -38.39 -3.90 -2.29
C PRO A 359 -38.99 -3.15 -3.49
N ASN A 360 -39.34 -1.87 -3.33
CA ASN A 360 -39.99 -1.02 -4.35
C ASN A 360 -39.08 0.09 -4.91
N ALA A 361 -37.76 0.05 -4.68
CA ALA A 361 -36.86 1.05 -5.22
C ALA A 361 -36.48 0.72 -6.68
N ILE A 362 -36.76 1.65 -7.61
CA ILE A 362 -36.25 1.59 -8.99
C ILE A 362 -34.76 1.88 -8.95
N ILE A 363 -33.94 0.91 -9.37
CA ILE A 363 -32.49 1.06 -9.46
C ILE A 363 -32.14 1.38 -10.91
N ASP A 364 -31.59 2.55 -11.18
CA ASP A 364 -31.01 2.88 -12.49
C ASP A 364 -29.77 2.01 -12.70
N LYS A 365 -29.93 0.93 -13.46
CA LYS A 365 -28.82 0.07 -13.87
C LYS A 365 -28.03 0.78 -14.99
N PRO A 366 -26.70 0.66 -15.00
CA PRO A 366 -25.89 1.11 -16.13
C PRO A 366 -26.39 0.54 -17.46
N THR A 367 -26.01 1.14 -18.58
CA THR A 367 -26.39 0.60 -19.90
C THR A 367 -25.64 -0.70 -20.19
N ALA A 368 -26.22 -1.55 -21.06
CA ALA A 368 -25.58 -2.78 -21.55
C ALA A 368 -24.17 -2.53 -22.12
N SER A 369 -23.96 -1.35 -22.74
CA SER A 369 -22.70 -0.92 -23.34
C SER A 369 -21.75 -0.19 -22.39
N HIS A 370 -21.99 -0.22 -21.07
CA HIS A 370 -21.18 0.55 -20.12
C HIS A 370 -19.73 0.03 -20.09
N PRO A 371 -18.71 0.89 -20.24
CA PRO A 371 -17.31 0.47 -20.49
C PRO A 371 -16.67 -0.34 -19.36
N LEU A 372 -17.17 -0.20 -18.13
CA LEU A 372 -16.71 -0.96 -16.96
C LEU A 372 -17.21 -2.41 -16.92
N TYR A 373 -18.25 -2.75 -17.69
CA TYR A 373 -18.91 -4.06 -17.61
C TYR A 373 -18.53 -4.99 -18.75
N GLN A 374 -18.68 -6.29 -18.48
CA GLN A 374 -18.59 -7.32 -19.53
C GLN A 374 -19.78 -7.24 -20.48
N GLU A 375 -19.60 -7.74 -21.69
CA GLU A 375 -20.68 -7.88 -22.66
C GLU A 375 -21.76 -8.83 -22.11
N GLY A 376 -23.03 -8.45 -22.25
CA GLY A 376 -24.17 -9.23 -21.75
C GLY A 376 -24.38 -9.21 -20.23
N TRP A 377 -23.71 -8.30 -19.50
CA TRP A 377 -23.83 -8.22 -18.03
C TRP A 377 -25.26 -7.90 -17.55
N ASP A 378 -26.02 -7.18 -18.37
CA ASP A 378 -27.39 -6.71 -18.15
C ASP A 378 -28.45 -7.82 -18.36
N GLN A 379 -28.06 -8.92 -19.00
CA GLN A 379 -28.93 -10.05 -19.33
C GLN A 379 -28.72 -11.26 -18.40
N ASP A 380 -27.90 -11.12 -17.36
CA ASP A 380 -27.57 -12.22 -16.47
C ASP A 380 -28.74 -12.52 -15.50
N PRO A 381 -29.40 -13.69 -15.62
CA PRO A 381 -30.58 -14.05 -14.83
C PRO A 381 -30.27 -14.34 -13.35
N GLU A 382 -29.00 -14.45 -12.95
CA GLU A 382 -28.57 -14.76 -11.57
C GLU A 382 -28.60 -13.53 -10.63
N TYR A 383 -29.01 -12.37 -11.13
CA TYR A 383 -29.09 -11.12 -10.39
C TYR A 383 -30.46 -10.48 -10.58
N ILE A 384 -31.22 -10.41 -9.49
CA ILE A 384 -32.62 -9.99 -9.52
C ILE A 384 -32.71 -8.55 -10.03
N GLY A 385 -33.70 -8.32 -10.90
CA GLY A 385 -34.17 -7.03 -11.41
C GLY A 385 -34.14 -5.94 -10.36
#